data_AF-A0A836W652-F1
#
_entry.id   AF-A0A836W652-F1
#
_cell.length_a   1.000
_cell.length_b   1.000
_cell.length_c   1.000
_cell.angle_alpha   90.00
_cell.angle_beta   90.00
_cell.angle_gamma   90.00
#
_symmetry.space_group_name_H-M   'P 1'
#
loop_
_entity.id
_entity.type
_entity.pdbx_description
1 polymer ?
#
loop_
_entity_poly.entity_id
_entity_poly.type
_entity_poly.pdbx_seq_one_letter_code
_entity_poly.pdbx_strand_id
1 'polypeptide(L)'
;QQALQLLRRGDHDVRDTIIVVDEEGHLVGLVTVDQLLRASPSEKLGKLAARPRATVEPEVDREEVARLMLRYDINRLPVVDREGRFLGIVTVEDVADVLAEEAAEDIALLGGLETPRERYLKASIFDLFKSRLPWLLLIYAIESVTANIIKGYEDVIQRIAILAAFIPLVMDTGGNVGSQASSMIVRALALGEISERSRHDIVYVFLKELATATLIGSTLALIGFGFAMVLSGGNFMLSLSVALTLLIVTILADIIGATLPIIARRLGADPAAVSGPFVTTIVDISVALVYMGLATRLVLKAG
;
A
#
# COMPACT_ATOMS: atom_id res chain seq x y z
N GLN A 1 39.42 21.44 -20.77
CA GLN A 1 39.74 21.08 -22.18
C GLN A 1 40.00 19.58 -22.40
N GLN A 2 40.84 18.93 -21.58
CA GLN A 2 41.20 17.50 -21.76
C GLN A 2 39.98 16.55 -21.74
N ALA A 3 39.01 16.77 -20.85
CA ALA A 3 37.78 15.96 -20.81
C ALA A 3 36.97 16.01 -22.12
N LEU A 4 36.83 17.18 -22.75
CA LEU A 4 36.17 17.31 -24.05
C LEU A 4 36.94 16.60 -25.18
N GLN A 5 38.27 16.57 -25.10
CA GLN A 5 39.08 15.82 -26.08
C GLN A 5 38.92 14.31 -25.92
N LEU A 6 38.80 13.81 -24.68
CA LEU A 6 38.51 12.41 -24.40
C LEU A 6 37.13 12.02 -24.94
N LEU A 7 36.08 12.81 -24.67
CA LEU A 7 34.73 12.53 -25.19
C LEU A 7 34.68 12.44 -26.72
N ARG A 8 35.44 13.28 -27.43
CA ARG A 8 35.49 13.28 -28.90
C ARG A 8 36.15 12.04 -29.50
N ARG A 9 36.88 11.24 -28.71
CA ARG A 9 37.51 9.99 -29.19
C ARG A 9 36.50 8.84 -29.33
N GLY A 10 35.29 8.98 -28.78
CA GLY A 10 34.13 8.16 -29.14
C GLY A 10 34.08 6.74 -28.54
N ASP A 11 34.99 6.39 -27.64
CA ASP A 11 35.09 5.02 -27.08
C ASP A 11 34.25 4.82 -25.81
N HIS A 12 33.17 5.61 -25.65
CA HIS A 12 32.43 5.75 -24.40
C HIS A 12 30.93 5.90 -24.65
N ASP A 13 30.09 5.23 -23.87
CA ASP A 13 28.62 5.44 -23.85
C ASP A 13 28.26 6.67 -22.98
N VAL A 14 28.87 7.82 -23.28
CA VAL A 14 28.59 9.07 -22.56
C VAL A 14 27.43 9.78 -23.25
N ARG A 15 26.24 9.67 -22.66
CA ARG A 15 25.05 10.35 -23.17
C ARG A 15 24.98 11.82 -22.72
N ASP A 16 25.04 12.07 -21.42
CA ASP A 16 24.70 13.38 -20.84
C ASP A 16 25.50 13.75 -19.57
N THR A 17 26.01 12.78 -18.82
CA THR A 17 26.71 12.99 -17.55
C THR A 17 28.03 12.22 -17.47
N ILE A 18 29.05 12.89 -16.93
CA ILE A 18 30.42 12.40 -16.71
C ILE A 18 30.61 12.18 -15.21
N ILE A 19 31.12 11.00 -14.85
CA ILE A 19 31.47 10.66 -13.47
C ILE A 19 32.91 11.10 -13.20
N VAL A 20 33.11 11.75 -12.06
CA VAL A 20 34.42 12.20 -11.60
C VAL A 20 34.81 11.35 -10.40
N VAL A 21 35.96 10.69 -10.50
CA VAL A 21 36.57 9.89 -9.43
C VAL A 21 37.96 10.42 -9.08
N ASP A 22 38.45 10.12 -7.87
CA ASP A 22 39.83 10.41 -7.46
C ASP A 22 40.81 9.31 -7.93
N GLU A 23 42.08 9.40 -7.51
CA GLU A 23 43.13 8.45 -7.91
C GLU A 23 42.90 7.05 -7.31
N GLU A 24 42.24 6.97 -6.16
CA GLU A 24 41.86 5.73 -5.49
C GLU A 24 40.51 5.15 -5.97
N GLY A 25 39.79 5.88 -6.83
CA GLY A 25 38.51 5.46 -7.42
C GLY A 25 37.26 5.86 -6.63
N HIS A 26 37.38 6.72 -5.61
CA HIS A 26 36.23 7.24 -4.88
C HIS A 26 35.44 8.23 -5.71
N LEU A 27 34.12 8.18 -5.57
CA LEU A 27 33.22 9.09 -6.26
C LEU A 27 33.38 10.53 -5.74
N VAL A 28 33.88 11.42 -6.59
CA VAL A 28 34.06 12.85 -6.29
C VAL A 28 32.81 13.66 -6.66
N GLY A 29 32.19 13.35 -7.82
CA GLY A 29 30.99 14.05 -8.25
C GLY A 29 30.57 13.77 -9.69
N LEU A 30 29.56 14.52 -10.14
CA LEU A 30 28.92 14.43 -11.44
C LEU A 30 29.10 15.75 -12.20
N VAL A 31 29.41 15.68 -13.49
CA VAL A 31 29.49 16.84 -14.39
C VAL A 31 28.64 16.55 -15.62
N THR A 32 27.68 17.41 -15.93
CA THR A 32 26.89 17.25 -17.17
C THR A 32 27.70 17.74 -18.38
N VAL A 33 27.39 17.19 -19.56
CA VAL A 33 28.00 17.64 -20.82
C VAL A 33 27.70 19.12 -21.07
N ASP A 34 26.49 19.60 -20.74
CA ASP A 34 26.14 21.02 -20.82
C ASP A 34 27.03 21.89 -19.91
N GLN A 35 27.26 21.49 -18.66
CA GLN A 35 28.19 22.19 -17.76
C GLN A 35 29.61 22.22 -18.35
N LEU A 36 30.08 21.10 -18.89
CA LEU A 36 31.41 21.00 -19.48
C LEU A 36 31.57 21.88 -20.73
N LEU A 37 30.52 22.04 -21.53
CA LEU A 37 30.49 22.90 -22.72
C LEU A 37 30.49 24.40 -22.36
N ARG A 38 29.88 24.77 -21.23
CA ARG A 38 29.84 26.17 -20.73
C ARG A 38 31.07 26.56 -19.91
N ALA A 39 31.79 25.60 -19.35
CA ALA A 39 32.93 25.83 -18.48
C ALA A 39 34.13 26.44 -19.23
N SER A 40 34.97 27.20 -18.51
CA SER A 40 36.18 27.76 -19.10
C SER A 40 37.19 26.64 -19.44
N PRO A 41 37.92 26.71 -20.57
CA PRO A 41 38.87 25.68 -20.99
C PRO A 41 39.91 25.27 -19.93
N SER A 42 40.30 26.22 -19.06
CA SER A 42 41.28 26.10 -17.98
C SER A 42 40.69 25.76 -16.61
N GLU A 43 39.37 25.64 -16.50
CA GLU A 43 38.70 25.32 -15.23
C GLU A 43 38.91 23.85 -14.85
N LYS A 44 39.14 23.59 -13.55
CA LYS A 44 39.36 22.23 -13.03
C LYS A 44 38.04 21.47 -12.92
N LEU A 45 38.02 20.22 -13.40
CA LEU A 45 36.83 19.37 -13.37
C LEU A 45 36.25 19.19 -11.96
N GLY A 46 37.12 19.01 -10.95
CA GLY A 46 36.68 18.86 -9.56
C GLY A 46 35.99 20.09 -8.96
N LYS A 47 36.16 21.29 -9.54
CA LYS A 47 35.38 22.49 -9.17
C LYS A 47 34.01 22.54 -9.84
N LEU A 48 33.91 21.93 -11.02
CA LEU A 48 32.68 21.85 -11.79
C LEU A 48 31.79 20.69 -11.31
N ALA A 49 32.40 19.65 -10.72
CA ALA A 49 31.72 18.45 -10.24
C ALA A 49 30.78 18.77 -9.08
N ALA A 50 29.49 18.49 -9.28
CA ALA A 50 28.50 18.54 -8.22
C ALA A 50 28.49 17.20 -7.47
N ARG A 51 28.41 17.24 -6.14
CA ARG A 51 28.18 16.02 -5.36
C ARG A 51 26.83 15.41 -5.77
N PRO A 52 26.75 14.09 -5.96
CA PRO A 52 25.49 13.43 -6.24
C PRO A 52 24.50 13.68 -5.10
N ARG A 53 23.22 13.85 -5.43
CA ARG A 53 22.15 14.04 -4.42
C ARG A 53 21.94 12.78 -3.58
N ALA A 54 22.21 11.62 -4.16
CA ALA A 54 22.13 10.31 -3.54
C ALA A 54 23.10 9.34 -4.22
N THR A 55 23.47 8.29 -3.50
CA THR A 55 24.25 7.14 -3.98
C THR A 55 23.65 5.88 -3.37
N VAL A 56 23.87 4.73 -3.99
CA VAL A 56 23.40 3.43 -3.46
C VAL A 56 24.52 2.40 -3.46
N GLU A 57 24.40 1.43 -2.55
CA GLU A 57 25.21 0.21 -2.55
C GLU A 57 24.64 -0.81 -3.56
N PRO A 58 25.46 -1.72 -4.12
CA PRO A 58 25.01 -2.68 -5.12
C PRO A 58 24.00 -3.71 -4.59
N GLU A 59 23.88 -3.88 -3.28
CA GLU A 59 22.92 -4.78 -2.62
C GLU A 59 21.53 -4.16 -2.40
N VAL A 60 21.35 -2.87 -2.70
CA VAL A 60 20.06 -2.19 -2.55
C VAL A 60 19.06 -2.73 -3.57
N ASP A 61 17.84 -3.01 -3.11
CA ASP A 61 16.77 -3.53 -3.96
C ASP A 61 16.41 -2.55 -5.10
N ARG A 62 16.09 -3.10 -6.28
CA ARG A 62 15.74 -2.35 -7.50
C ARG A 62 14.58 -1.37 -7.28
N GLU A 63 13.61 -1.72 -6.46
CA GLU A 63 12.46 -0.88 -6.14
C GLU A 63 12.89 0.34 -5.31
N GLU A 64 13.78 0.13 -4.33
CA GLU A 64 14.33 1.21 -3.51
C GLU A 64 15.20 2.16 -4.34
N VAL A 65 16.01 1.62 -5.27
CA VAL A 65 16.76 2.42 -6.25
C VAL A 65 15.81 3.31 -7.05
N ALA A 66 14.74 2.75 -7.61
CA ALA A 66 13.75 3.50 -8.38
C ALA A 66 13.03 4.58 -7.55
N ARG A 67 12.62 4.24 -6.32
CA ARG A 67 12.00 5.19 -5.37
C ARG A 67 12.96 6.32 -4.98
N LEU A 68 14.24 6.04 -4.80
CA LEU A 68 15.27 7.05 -4.52
C LEU A 68 15.44 8.03 -5.69
N MET A 69 15.47 7.51 -6.91
CA MET A 69 15.59 8.32 -8.13
C MET A 69 14.40 9.26 -8.31
N LEU A 70 13.17 8.76 -8.09
CA LEU A 70 11.95 9.57 -8.12
C LEU A 70 11.93 10.62 -7.01
N ARG A 71 12.28 10.23 -5.77
CA ARG A 71 12.27 11.14 -4.60
C ARG A 71 13.19 12.35 -4.80
N TYR A 72 14.38 12.12 -5.36
CA TYR A 72 15.37 13.18 -5.56
C TYR A 72 15.31 13.85 -6.92
N ASP A 73 14.37 13.44 -7.79
CA ASP A 73 14.23 13.92 -9.16
C ASP A 73 15.56 13.84 -9.93
N ILE A 74 16.15 12.63 -9.95
CA ILE A 74 17.44 12.35 -10.59
C ILE A 74 17.30 11.24 -11.64
N ASN A 75 17.91 11.44 -12.80
CA ASN A 75 17.89 10.48 -13.90
C ASN A 75 19.08 9.51 -13.90
N ARG A 76 20.01 9.73 -12.97
CA ARG A 76 21.28 9.01 -12.87
C ARG A 76 21.68 8.86 -11.41
N LEU A 77 21.85 7.63 -10.96
CA LEU A 77 22.17 7.30 -9.59
C LEU A 77 23.48 6.51 -9.54
N PRO A 78 24.55 7.08 -8.95
CA PRO A 78 25.81 6.39 -8.81
C PRO A 78 25.73 5.24 -7.81
N VAL A 79 26.31 4.11 -8.18
CA VAL A 79 26.50 2.94 -7.32
C VAL A 79 27.91 2.97 -6.77
N VAL A 80 28.05 2.86 -5.46
CA VAL A 80 29.33 2.87 -4.75
C VAL A 80 29.44 1.67 -3.82
N ASP A 81 30.65 1.20 -3.55
CA ASP A 81 30.88 0.23 -2.48
C ASP A 81 30.90 0.91 -1.09
N ARG A 82 31.10 0.10 -0.04
CA ARG A 82 31.16 0.57 1.35
C ARG A 82 32.30 1.53 1.64
N GLU A 83 33.35 1.51 0.83
CA GLU A 83 34.46 2.44 0.93
C GLU A 83 34.22 3.72 0.12
N GLY A 84 33.13 3.82 -0.64
CA GLY A 84 32.76 4.97 -1.47
C GLY A 84 33.38 4.93 -2.87
N ARG A 85 33.93 3.79 -3.30
CA ARG A 85 34.49 3.62 -4.64
C ARG A 85 33.37 3.45 -5.65
N PHE A 86 33.49 4.15 -6.77
CA PHE A 86 32.50 4.12 -7.84
C PHE A 86 32.51 2.75 -8.53
N LEU A 87 31.35 2.09 -8.59
CA LEU A 87 31.18 0.79 -9.24
C LEU A 87 30.44 0.91 -10.57
N GLY A 88 29.48 1.84 -10.66
CA GLY A 88 28.63 1.95 -11.83
C GLY A 88 27.54 3.00 -11.66
N ILE A 89 26.63 3.05 -12.63
CA ILE A 89 25.52 4.00 -12.64
C ILE A 89 24.24 3.26 -13.00
N VAL A 90 23.14 3.62 -12.34
CA VAL A 90 21.79 3.24 -12.73
C VAL A 90 21.12 4.45 -13.36
N THR A 91 20.51 4.26 -14.52
CA THR A 91 19.78 5.29 -15.27
C THR A 91 18.28 5.16 -15.10
N VAL A 92 17.54 6.22 -15.40
CA VAL A 92 16.07 6.20 -15.33
C VAL A 92 15.50 5.17 -16.33
N GLU A 93 16.18 4.95 -17.45
CA GLU A 93 15.81 3.92 -18.42
C GLU A 93 15.97 2.50 -17.85
N ASP A 94 16.98 2.27 -17.00
CA ASP A 94 17.20 0.95 -16.38
C ASP A 94 16.12 0.59 -15.36
N VAL A 95 15.51 1.59 -14.71
CA VAL A 95 14.47 1.39 -13.68
C VAL A 95 13.05 1.61 -14.20
N ALA A 96 12.88 2.04 -15.45
CA ALA A 96 11.55 2.33 -16.00
C ALA A 96 10.66 1.08 -16.03
N ASP A 97 11.20 -0.05 -16.49
CA ASP A 97 10.48 -1.32 -16.50
C ASP A 97 10.24 -1.85 -15.08
N VAL A 98 11.19 -1.63 -14.16
CA VAL A 98 11.02 -1.99 -12.75
C VAL A 98 9.82 -1.27 -12.16
N LEU A 99 9.70 0.05 -12.32
CA LEU A 99 8.54 0.81 -11.82
C LEU A 99 7.20 0.28 -12.36
N ALA A 100 7.18 -0.16 -13.63
CA ALA A 100 5.97 -0.71 -14.23
C ALA A 100 5.64 -2.12 -13.71
N GLU A 101 6.66 -2.97 -13.50
CA GLU A 101 6.52 -4.30 -12.91
C GLU A 101 6.02 -4.22 -11.46
N GLU A 102 6.64 -3.37 -10.64
CA GLU A 102 6.29 -3.19 -9.22
C GLU A 102 4.86 -2.63 -9.07
N ALA A 103 4.48 -1.64 -9.88
CA ALA A 103 3.10 -1.15 -9.88
C ALA A 103 2.08 -2.22 -10.31
N ALA A 104 2.45 -3.12 -11.22
CA ALA A 104 1.59 -4.23 -11.63
C ALA A 104 1.50 -5.32 -10.55
N GLU A 105 2.59 -5.57 -9.83
CA GLU A 105 2.66 -6.48 -8.68
C GLU A 105 1.81 -5.97 -7.52
N ASP A 106 1.93 -4.70 -7.14
CA ASP A 106 1.08 -4.06 -6.12
C ASP A 106 -0.41 -4.21 -6.42
N ILE A 107 -0.81 -3.99 -7.69
CA ILE A 107 -2.20 -4.15 -8.14
C ILE A 107 -2.67 -5.61 -7.98
N ALA A 108 -1.80 -6.58 -8.29
CA ALA A 108 -2.13 -7.99 -8.13
C ALA A 108 -2.26 -8.37 -6.65
N LEU A 109 -1.32 -7.93 -5.82
CA LEU A 109 -1.31 -8.19 -4.38
C LEU A 109 -2.52 -7.58 -3.67
N LEU A 110 -2.95 -6.37 -4.06
CA LEU A 110 -4.20 -5.74 -3.59
C LEU A 110 -5.43 -6.62 -3.85
N GLY A 111 -5.42 -7.42 -4.93
CA GLY A 111 -6.46 -8.38 -5.27
C GLY A 111 -6.29 -9.75 -4.60
N GLY A 112 -5.27 -9.95 -3.77
CA GLY A 112 -4.94 -11.25 -3.20
C GLY A 112 -4.42 -12.24 -4.24
N LEU A 113 -3.64 -11.76 -5.21
CA LEU A 113 -3.08 -12.57 -6.28
C LEU A 113 -1.56 -12.59 -6.13
N GLU A 114 -0.96 -13.78 -6.20
CA GLU A 114 0.44 -13.87 -6.60
C GLU A 114 0.53 -13.62 -8.11
N THR A 115 1.42 -12.73 -8.53
CA THR A 115 1.67 -12.40 -9.94
C THR A 115 2.22 -13.62 -10.67
N PRO A 116 1.51 -14.15 -11.69
CA PRO A 116 2.09 -15.19 -12.54
C PRO A 116 3.33 -14.65 -13.26
N ARG A 117 4.38 -15.47 -13.38
CA ARG A 117 5.61 -15.10 -14.12
C ARG A 117 5.37 -14.78 -15.60
N GLU A 118 4.26 -15.24 -16.17
CA GLU A 118 3.89 -15.01 -17.56
C GLU A 118 2.75 -14.01 -17.72
N ARG A 119 2.73 -13.30 -18.86
CA ARG A 119 1.62 -12.40 -19.24
C ARG A 119 0.30 -13.16 -19.24
N TYR A 120 -0.78 -12.53 -18.78
CA TYR A 120 -2.10 -13.14 -18.57
C TYR A 120 -2.60 -14.03 -19.71
N LEU A 121 -2.52 -13.57 -20.97
CA LEU A 121 -3.00 -14.34 -22.13
C LEU A 121 -2.14 -15.55 -22.51
N LYS A 122 -0.90 -15.62 -21.99
CA LYS A 122 0.01 -16.75 -22.20
C LYS A 122 -0.07 -17.76 -21.07
N ALA A 123 -0.37 -17.29 -19.85
CA ALA A 123 -0.54 -18.15 -18.69
C ALA A 123 -1.64 -19.19 -18.96
N SER A 124 -1.35 -20.45 -18.67
CA SER A 124 -2.35 -21.50 -18.76
C SER A 124 -3.41 -21.34 -17.67
N ILE A 125 -4.58 -21.97 -17.85
CA ILE A 125 -5.62 -22.02 -16.82
C ILE A 125 -5.05 -22.56 -15.49
N PHE A 126 -4.11 -23.50 -15.56
CA PHE A 126 -3.52 -24.11 -14.36
C PHE A 126 -2.52 -23.20 -13.66
N ASP A 127 -1.85 -22.31 -14.39
CA ASP A 127 -0.98 -21.29 -13.79
C ASP A 127 -1.81 -20.27 -13.00
N LEU A 128 -2.91 -19.79 -13.59
CA LEU A 128 -3.85 -18.89 -12.92
C LEU A 128 -4.53 -19.54 -11.72
N PHE A 129 -4.84 -20.84 -11.80
CA PHE A 129 -5.39 -21.59 -10.69
C PHE A 129 -4.40 -21.67 -9.51
N LYS A 130 -3.14 -22.02 -9.79
CA LYS A 130 -2.11 -22.14 -8.76
C LYS A 130 -1.75 -20.80 -8.11
N SER A 131 -1.81 -19.70 -8.85
CA SER A 131 -1.50 -18.37 -8.31
C SER A 131 -2.62 -17.79 -7.44
N ARG A 132 -3.81 -18.40 -7.45
CA ARG A 132 -5.01 -17.93 -6.72
C ARG A 132 -5.43 -18.87 -5.60
N LEU A 133 -5.45 -20.18 -5.87
CA LEU A 133 -6.04 -21.15 -4.96
C LEU A 133 -5.42 -21.11 -3.56
N PRO A 134 -4.10 -21.07 -3.36
CA PRO A 134 -3.52 -21.05 -2.01
C PRO A 134 -4.05 -19.87 -1.18
N TRP A 135 -4.11 -18.69 -1.80
CA TRP A 135 -4.61 -17.49 -1.15
C TRP A 135 -6.11 -17.56 -0.84
N LEU A 136 -6.91 -18.03 -1.80
CA LEU A 136 -8.35 -18.22 -1.62
C LEU A 136 -8.67 -19.27 -0.53
N LEU A 137 -7.90 -20.35 -0.45
CA LEU A 137 -8.06 -21.36 0.60
C LEU A 137 -7.68 -20.81 1.96
N LEU A 138 -6.64 -19.99 2.04
CA LEU A 138 -6.24 -19.32 3.29
C LEU A 138 -7.35 -18.39 3.78
N ILE A 139 -7.86 -17.51 2.92
CA ILE A 139 -8.96 -16.60 3.26
C ILE A 139 -10.19 -17.37 3.66
N TYR A 140 -10.60 -18.39 2.88
CA TYR A 140 -11.74 -19.24 3.20
C TYR A 140 -11.61 -19.89 4.59
N ALA A 141 -10.42 -20.39 4.93
CA ALA A 141 -10.18 -20.99 6.24
C ALA A 141 -10.33 -19.97 7.37
N ILE A 142 -9.83 -18.74 7.20
CA ILE A 142 -9.97 -17.68 8.20
C ILE A 142 -11.44 -17.21 8.28
N GLU A 143 -12.13 -17.06 7.15
CA GLU A 143 -13.54 -16.66 7.07
C GLU A 143 -14.47 -17.67 7.76
N SER A 144 -14.11 -18.96 7.79
CA SER A 144 -14.86 -19.99 8.52
C SER A 144 -15.00 -19.70 10.03
N VAL A 145 -14.11 -18.88 10.60
CA VAL A 145 -14.21 -18.39 11.98
C VAL A 145 -15.45 -17.51 12.14
N THR A 146 -15.73 -16.64 11.18
CA THR A 146 -16.89 -15.74 11.19
C THR A 146 -18.20 -16.53 11.16
N ALA A 147 -18.27 -17.59 10.35
CA ALA A 147 -19.43 -18.49 10.33
C ALA A 147 -19.69 -19.13 11.71
N ASN A 148 -18.64 -19.55 12.42
CA ASN A 148 -18.76 -20.10 13.77
C ASN A 148 -19.20 -19.05 14.80
N ILE A 149 -18.75 -17.80 14.66
CA ILE A 149 -19.21 -16.69 15.51
C ILE A 149 -20.70 -16.48 15.32
N ILE A 150 -21.18 -16.35 14.08
CA ILE A 150 -22.60 -16.14 13.77
C ILE A 150 -23.45 -17.32 14.28
N LYS A 151 -22.97 -18.56 14.10
CA LYS A 151 -23.63 -19.76 14.65
C LYS A 151 -23.79 -19.69 16.17
N GLY A 152 -22.83 -19.12 16.90
CA GLY A 152 -22.94 -18.89 18.34
C GLY A 152 -24.11 -17.98 18.75
N TYR A 153 -24.69 -17.21 17.82
CA TYR A 153 -25.86 -16.35 18.02
C TYR A 153 -27.12 -16.88 17.32
N GLU A 154 -27.16 -18.17 16.95
CA GLU A 154 -28.31 -18.79 16.29
C GLU A 154 -29.63 -18.57 17.07
N ASP A 155 -29.61 -18.73 18.39
CA ASP A 155 -30.79 -18.50 19.25
C ASP A 155 -31.33 -17.06 19.14
N VAL A 156 -30.45 -16.08 18.93
CA VAL A 156 -30.82 -14.66 18.77
C VAL A 156 -31.47 -14.44 17.40
N ILE A 157 -30.88 -15.02 16.36
CA ILE A 157 -31.38 -14.95 14.99
C ILE A 157 -32.74 -15.65 14.88
N GLN A 158 -32.93 -16.81 15.52
CA GLN A 158 -34.21 -17.52 15.52
C GLN A 158 -35.34 -16.69 16.17
N ARG A 159 -35.03 -15.92 17.21
CA ARG A 159 -36.00 -15.02 17.86
C ARG A 159 -36.34 -13.82 17.00
N ILE A 160 -35.36 -13.29 16.25
CA ILE A 160 -35.51 -12.09 15.42
C ILE A 160 -34.92 -12.38 14.04
N ALA A 161 -35.67 -13.14 13.23
CA ALA A 161 -35.20 -13.64 11.94
C ALA A 161 -34.74 -12.53 10.98
N ILE A 162 -35.33 -11.34 11.09
CA ILE A 162 -34.97 -10.19 10.24
C ILE A 162 -33.53 -9.69 10.49
N LEU A 163 -32.89 -10.01 11.63
CA LEU A 163 -31.47 -9.70 11.84
C LEU A 163 -30.58 -10.33 10.77
N ALA A 164 -30.91 -11.54 10.30
CA ALA A 164 -30.16 -12.22 9.25
C ALA A 164 -30.14 -11.42 7.94
N ALA A 165 -31.21 -10.67 7.63
CA ALA A 165 -31.31 -9.87 6.42
C ALA A 165 -30.34 -8.66 6.42
N PHE A 166 -29.88 -8.20 7.59
CA PHE A 166 -28.92 -7.11 7.71
C PHE A 166 -27.47 -7.58 7.77
N ILE A 167 -27.20 -8.88 7.96
CA ILE A 167 -25.84 -9.43 8.02
C ILE A 167 -25.04 -9.03 6.76
N PRO A 168 -25.51 -9.29 5.52
CA PRO A 168 -24.74 -8.93 4.33
C PRO A 168 -24.47 -7.43 4.24
N LEU A 169 -25.45 -6.60 4.60
CA LEU A 169 -25.32 -5.14 4.56
C LEU A 169 -24.19 -4.63 5.45
N VAL A 170 -24.17 -5.07 6.71
CA VAL A 170 -23.17 -4.59 7.68
C VAL A 170 -21.79 -5.17 7.36
N MET A 171 -21.71 -6.45 7.00
CA MET A 171 -20.44 -7.12 6.67
C MET A 171 -19.79 -6.50 5.43
N ASP A 172 -20.53 -6.37 4.35
CA ASP A 172 -20.02 -5.78 3.10
C ASP A 172 -19.62 -4.31 3.29
N THR A 173 -20.38 -3.55 4.10
CA THR A 173 -20.00 -2.16 4.45
C THR A 173 -18.65 -2.12 5.15
N GLY A 174 -18.43 -2.99 6.15
CA GLY A 174 -17.15 -3.07 6.85
C GLY A 174 -16.02 -3.42 5.89
N GLY A 175 -16.18 -4.48 5.10
CA GLY A 175 -15.16 -4.92 4.14
C GLY A 175 -14.79 -3.84 3.12
N ASN A 176 -15.79 -3.14 2.56
CA ASN A 176 -15.58 -2.07 1.59
C ASN A 176 -14.83 -0.88 2.19
N VAL A 177 -15.21 -0.44 3.40
CA VAL A 177 -14.54 0.67 4.08
C VAL A 177 -13.09 0.31 4.40
N GLY A 178 -12.84 -0.85 4.98
CA GLY A 178 -11.48 -1.30 5.31
C GLY A 178 -10.60 -1.44 4.07
N SER A 179 -11.15 -1.97 2.96
CA SER A 179 -10.41 -2.10 1.70
C SER A 179 -10.08 -0.75 1.06
N GLN A 180 -10.98 0.23 1.15
CA GLN A 180 -10.74 1.60 0.67
C GLN A 180 -9.61 2.27 1.46
N ALA A 181 -9.70 2.24 2.80
CA ALA A 181 -8.67 2.78 3.67
C ALA A 181 -7.31 2.12 3.40
N SER A 182 -7.29 0.79 3.29
CA SER A 182 -6.07 0.03 3.00
C SER A 182 -5.45 0.39 1.65
N SER A 183 -6.26 0.49 0.59
CA SER A 183 -5.78 0.86 -0.75
C SER A 183 -5.17 2.27 -0.77
N MET A 184 -5.78 3.23 -0.06
CA MET A 184 -5.25 4.59 0.05
C MET A 184 -3.90 4.62 0.77
N ILE A 185 -3.77 3.87 1.87
CA ILE A 185 -2.52 3.82 2.64
C ILE A 185 -1.41 3.08 1.90
N VAL A 186 -1.70 1.95 1.25
CA VAL A 186 -0.71 1.23 0.42
C VAL A 186 -0.16 2.16 -0.66
N ARG A 187 -1.04 2.86 -1.38
CA ARG A 187 -0.62 3.86 -2.38
C ARG A 187 0.22 4.98 -1.77
N ALA A 188 -0.19 5.54 -0.62
CA ALA A 188 0.56 6.62 0.02
C ALA A 188 1.96 6.17 0.50
N LEU A 189 2.10 4.91 0.94
CA LEU A 189 3.39 4.29 1.26
C LEU A 189 4.25 4.10 0.01
N ALA A 190 3.68 3.55 -1.06
CA ALA A 190 4.38 3.30 -2.33
C ALA A 190 4.90 4.61 -2.96
N LEU A 191 4.11 5.69 -2.88
CA LEU A 191 4.51 7.03 -3.34
C LEU A 191 5.45 7.78 -2.38
N GLY A 192 5.73 7.23 -1.20
CA GLY A 192 6.53 7.89 -0.18
C GLY A 192 5.90 9.17 0.39
N GLU A 193 4.58 9.33 0.25
CA GLU A 193 3.80 10.43 0.84
C GLU A 193 3.75 10.32 2.38
N ILE A 194 3.83 9.09 2.89
CA ILE A 194 3.89 8.77 4.32
C ILE A 194 5.07 7.84 4.60
N SER A 195 5.75 8.05 5.74
CA SER A 195 6.80 7.15 6.20
C SER A 195 6.32 6.30 7.37
N GLU A 196 6.51 4.99 7.27
CA GLU A 196 6.28 4.04 8.35
C GLU A 196 7.21 4.28 9.56
N ARG A 197 8.35 4.95 9.36
CA ARG A 197 9.30 5.27 10.43
C ARG A 197 8.93 6.56 11.16
N SER A 198 8.19 7.45 10.52
CA SER A 198 7.75 8.72 11.11
C SER A 198 6.59 8.49 12.08
N ARG A 199 6.85 8.69 13.38
CA ARG A 199 5.79 8.67 14.40
C ARG A 199 4.74 9.76 14.16
N HIS A 200 5.17 10.91 13.67
CA HIS A 200 4.29 12.03 13.36
C HIS A 200 3.30 11.64 12.25
N ASP A 201 3.78 11.06 11.16
CA ASP A 201 2.95 10.69 10.01
C ASP A 201 1.89 9.67 10.43
N ILE A 202 2.25 8.69 11.25
CA ILE A 202 1.33 7.64 11.67
C ILE A 202 0.23 8.17 12.58
N VAL A 203 0.58 9.03 13.53
CA VAL A 203 -0.43 9.68 14.38
C VAL A 203 -1.33 10.57 13.54
N TYR A 204 -0.75 11.31 12.59
CA TYR A 204 -1.50 12.18 11.70
C TYR A 204 -2.48 11.40 10.81
N VAL A 205 -2.02 10.29 10.20
CA VAL A 205 -2.85 9.36 9.43
C VAL A 205 -3.98 8.81 10.31
N PHE A 206 -3.66 8.27 11.49
CA PHE A 206 -4.68 7.73 12.39
C PHE A 206 -5.77 8.74 12.74
N LEU A 207 -5.41 9.98 13.06
CA LEU A 207 -6.38 11.03 13.39
C LEU A 207 -7.22 11.45 12.18
N LYS A 208 -6.59 11.53 10.99
CA LYS A 208 -7.26 11.89 9.74
C LYS A 208 -8.26 10.81 9.32
N GLU A 209 -7.87 9.55 9.44
CA GLU A 209 -8.71 8.39 9.14
C GLU A 209 -9.85 8.27 10.17
N LEU A 210 -9.57 8.40 11.47
CA LEU A 210 -10.61 8.42 12.51
C LEU A 210 -11.68 9.50 12.25
N ALA A 211 -11.26 10.71 11.87
CA ALA A 211 -12.19 11.78 11.53
C ALA A 211 -13.01 11.45 10.28
N THR A 212 -12.36 10.97 9.23
CA THR A 212 -12.99 10.56 7.96
C THR A 212 -14.00 9.43 8.19
N ALA A 213 -13.60 8.37 8.89
CA ALA A 213 -14.45 7.23 9.21
C ALA A 213 -15.63 7.60 10.11
N THR A 214 -15.47 8.55 11.03
CA THR A 214 -16.57 9.04 11.86
C THR A 214 -17.62 9.76 11.00
N LEU A 215 -17.20 10.56 10.03
CA LEU A 215 -18.11 11.24 9.11
C LEU A 215 -18.84 10.23 8.21
N ILE A 216 -18.09 9.33 7.55
CA ILE A 216 -18.64 8.26 6.72
C ILE A 216 -19.61 7.39 7.54
N GLY A 217 -19.16 6.91 8.70
CA GLY A 217 -19.92 6.04 9.59
C GLY A 217 -21.19 6.70 10.11
N SER A 218 -21.17 7.99 10.43
CA SER A 218 -22.36 8.72 10.85
C SER A 218 -23.37 8.86 9.71
N THR A 219 -22.92 9.13 8.50
CA THR A 219 -23.77 9.17 7.30
C THR A 219 -24.39 7.80 7.01
N LEU A 220 -23.59 6.73 7.03
CA LEU A 220 -24.06 5.37 6.79
C LEU A 220 -25.00 4.90 7.91
N ALA A 221 -24.73 5.25 9.16
CA ALA A 221 -25.61 4.95 10.29
C ALA A 221 -26.98 5.63 10.14
N LEU A 222 -27.01 6.90 9.72
CA LEU A 222 -28.26 7.62 9.50
C LEU A 222 -29.10 7.02 8.37
N ILE A 223 -28.46 6.73 7.23
CA ILE A 223 -29.13 6.09 6.07
C ILE A 223 -29.58 4.68 6.43
N GLY A 224 -28.70 3.91 7.06
CA GLY A 224 -28.95 2.55 7.51
C GLY A 224 -30.06 2.47 8.56
N PHE A 225 -30.16 3.45 9.46
CA PHE A 225 -31.28 3.57 10.39
C PHE A 225 -32.61 3.71 9.64
N GLY A 226 -32.68 4.64 8.69
CA GLY A 226 -33.90 4.86 7.89
C GLY A 226 -34.30 3.63 7.09
N PHE A 227 -33.33 2.98 6.44
CA PHE A 227 -33.55 1.72 5.72
C PHE A 227 -34.03 0.60 6.66
N ALA A 228 -33.39 0.44 7.81
CA ALA A 228 -33.77 -0.57 8.78
C ALA A 228 -35.16 -0.32 9.38
N MET A 229 -35.56 0.95 9.57
CA MET A 229 -36.91 1.30 10.02
C MET A 229 -37.98 0.85 9.02
N VAL A 230 -37.74 1.03 7.73
CA VAL A 230 -38.65 0.57 6.69
C VAL A 230 -38.70 -0.96 6.63
N LEU A 231 -37.53 -1.61 6.56
CA LEU A 231 -37.45 -3.05 6.37
C LEU A 231 -37.92 -3.87 7.59
N SER A 232 -37.74 -3.34 8.80
CA SER A 232 -38.17 -4.00 10.04
C SER A 232 -39.62 -3.72 10.43
N GLY A 233 -40.38 -2.98 9.61
CA GLY A 233 -41.75 -2.60 9.93
C GLY A 233 -41.86 -1.59 11.09
N GLY A 234 -40.86 -0.72 11.24
CA GLY A 234 -40.82 0.33 12.26
C GLY A 234 -40.20 -0.07 13.60
N ASN A 235 -39.47 -1.20 13.67
CA ASN A 235 -38.81 -1.60 14.91
C ASN A 235 -37.61 -0.69 15.20
N PHE A 236 -37.83 0.27 16.11
CA PHE A 236 -36.84 1.27 16.48
C PHE A 236 -35.57 0.66 17.09
N MET A 237 -35.69 -0.27 18.03
CA MET A 237 -34.52 -0.84 18.72
C MET A 237 -33.64 -1.66 17.79
N LEU A 238 -34.25 -2.40 16.86
CA LEU A 238 -33.52 -3.10 15.81
C LEU A 238 -32.81 -2.11 14.88
N SER A 239 -33.52 -1.09 14.42
CA SER A 239 -32.98 -0.09 13.50
C SER A 239 -31.84 0.70 14.13
N LEU A 240 -31.96 1.05 15.41
CA LEU A 240 -30.90 1.67 16.20
C LEU A 240 -29.69 0.74 16.34
N SER A 241 -29.93 -0.56 16.56
CA SER A 241 -28.85 -1.55 16.61
C SER A 241 -28.08 -1.60 15.30
N VAL A 242 -28.77 -1.62 14.15
CA VAL A 242 -28.12 -1.59 12.83
C VAL A 242 -27.31 -0.31 12.64
N ALA A 243 -27.89 0.85 12.95
CA ALA A 243 -27.23 2.14 12.81
C ALA A 243 -25.95 2.27 13.65
N LEU A 244 -26.02 1.91 14.94
CA LEU A 244 -24.86 1.93 15.84
C LEU A 244 -23.79 0.94 15.39
N THR A 245 -24.21 -0.23 14.90
CA THR A 245 -23.29 -1.21 14.34
C THR A 245 -22.55 -0.63 13.14
N LEU A 246 -23.26 -0.03 12.19
CA LEU A 246 -22.64 0.60 11.01
C LEU A 246 -21.65 1.68 11.40
N LEU A 247 -21.97 2.54 12.37
CA LEU A 247 -21.04 3.57 12.86
C LEU A 247 -19.76 2.94 13.43
N ILE A 248 -19.90 1.99 14.35
CA ILE A 248 -18.77 1.38 15.05
C ILE A 248 -17.91 0.55 14.08
N VAL A 249 -18.56 -0.26 13.23
CA VAL A 249 -17.88 -1.10 12.25
C VAL A 249 -17.16 -0.28 11.21
N THR A 250 -17.75 0.82 10.73
CA THR A 250 -17.08 1.71 9.77
C THR A 250 -15.78 2.26 10.37
N ILE A 251 -15.83 2.76 11.60
CA ILE A 251 -14.63 3.30 12.29
C ILE A 251 -13.59 2.20 12.51
N LEU A 252 -14.00 1.03 12.99
CA LEU A 252 -13.07 -0.09 13.22
C LEU A 252 -12.44 -0.59 11.92
N ALA A 253 -13.25 -0.78 10.88
CA ALA A 253 -12.79 -1.27 9.58
C ALA A 253 -11.79 -0.32 8.94
N ASP A 254 -12.08 0.98 8.97
CA ASP A 254 -11.22 2.02 8.45
C ASP A 254 -9.86 2.06 9.18
N ILE A 255 -9.87 2.05 10.51
CA ILE A 255 -8.65 2.01 11.32
C ILE A 255 -7.83 0.75 11.04
N ILE A 256 -8.47 -0.42 10.96
CA ILE A 256 -7.78 -1.68 10.63
C ILE A 256 -7.16 -1.56 9.23
N GLY A 257 -7.95 -1.13 8.25
CA GLY A 257 -7.50 -0.95 6.87
C GLY A 257 -6.34 0.02 6.74
N ALA A 258 -6.37 1.13 7.48
CA ALA A 258 -5.32 2.15 7.43
C ALA A 258 -4.05 1.76 8.19
N THR A 259 -4.15 1.04 9.30
CA THR A 259 -2.99 0.74 10.15
C THR A 259 -2.25 -0.53 9.75
N LEU A 260 -2.96 -1.52 9.21
CA LEU A 260 -2.39 -2.84 8.91
C LEU A 260 -1.28 -2.80 7.83
N PRO A 261 -1.42 -2.06 6.72
CA PRO A 261 -0.34 -1.90 5.74
C PRO A 261 0.92 -1.22 6.32
N ILE A 262 0.73 -0.24 7.21
CA ILE A 262 1.84 0.46 7.89
C ILE A 262 2.60 -0.52 8.80
N ILE A 263 1.86 -1.36 9.53
CA ILE A 263 2.46 -2.39 10.40
C ILE A 263 3.23 -3.41 9.55
N ALA A 264 2.66 -3.89 8.45
CA ALA A 264 3.34 -4.81 7.55
C ALA A 264 4.65 -4.22 7.03
N ARG A 265 4.63 -2.97 6.55
CA ARG A 265 5.84 -2.28 6.09
C ARG A 265 6.91 -2.22 7.17
N ARG A 266 6.53 -1.91 8.42
CA ARG A 266 7.47 -1.87 9.55
C ARG A 266 8.08 -3.21 9.88
N LEU A 267 7.36 -4.30 9.65
CA LEU A 267 7.83 -5.67 9.86
C LEU A 267 8.64 -6.20 8.68
N GLY A 268 8.82 -5.41 7.62
CA GLY A 268 9.53 -5.81 6.40
C GLY A 268 8.68 -6.65 5.44
N ALA A 269 7.37 -6.72 5.65
CA ALA A 269 6.44 -7.35 4.72
C ALA A 269 5.90 -6.33 3.71
N ASP A 270 5.46 -6.83 2.56
CA ASP A 270 4.82 -6.03 1.53
C ASP A 270 3.44 -5.52 2.01
N PRO A 271 3.20 -4.19 2.01
CA PRO A 271 1.92 -3.61 2.42
C PRO A 271 0.74 -4.00 1.53
N ALA A 272 0.95 -4.19 0.22
CA ALA A 272 -0.08 -4.59 -0.72
C ALA A 272 -0.50 -6.04 -0.48
N ALA A 273 0.42 -6.92 -0.09
CA ALA A 273 0.11 -8.33 0.20
C ALA A 273 -0.84 -8.53 1.39
N VAL A 274 -0.83 -7.61 2.37
CA VAL A 274 -1.69 -7.68 3.56
C VAL A 274 -2.96 -6.83 3.42
N SER A 275 -3.21 -6.26 2.24
CA SER A 275 -4.33 -5.38 1.96
C SER A 275 -5.53 -6.13 1.37
N GLY A 276 -6.61 -5.39 1.05
CA GLY A 276 -7.77 -5.92 0.35
C GLY A 276 -8.41 -7.13 1.07
N PRO A 277 -8.40 -8.35 0.48
CA PRO A 277 -9.09 -9.51 1.05
C PRO A 277 -8.65 -9.92 2.46
N PHE A 278 -7.39 -9.66 2.83
CA PHE A 278 -6.92 -9.97 4.19
C PHE A 278 -7.56 -9.02 5.21
N VAL A 279 -7.66 -7.72 4.87
CA VAL A 279 -8.33 -6.71 5.69
C VAL A 279 -9.81 -7.05 5.84
N THR A 280 -10.51 -7.39 4.75
CA THR A 280 -11.95 -7.71 4.82
C THR A 280 -12.21 -8.87 5.77
N THR A 281 -11.37 -9.90 5.76
CA THR A 281 -11.56 -11.09 6.61
C THR A 281 -11.43 -10.77 8.11
N ILE A 282 -10.45 -9.94 8.49
CA ILE A 282 -10.29 -9.47 9.87
C ILE A 282 -11.47 -8.57 10.28
N VAL A 283 -11.92 -7.73 9.36
CA VAL A 283 -13.07 -6.86 9.57
C VAL A 283 -14.35 -7.68 9.75
N ASP A 284 -14.58 -8.74 8.97
CA ASP A 284 -15.76 -9.60 9.08
C ASP A 284 -15.93 -10.21 10.47
N ILE A 285 -14.83 -10.68 11.08
CA ILE A 285 -14.82 -11.18 12.46
C ILE A 285 -15.28 -10.08 13.42
N SER A 286 -14.76 -8.86 13.24
CA SER A 286 -15.08 -7.70 14.07
C SER A 286 -16.55 -7.29 13.89
N VAL A 287 -17.04 -7.29 12.65
CA VAL A 287 -18.45 -6.98 12.32
C VAL A 287 -19.38 -7.98 12.97
N ALA A 288 -19.13 -9.28 12.82
CA ALA A 288 -20.00 -10.31 13.37
C ALA A 288 -20.11 -10.18 14.89
N LEU A 289 -19.00 -9.94 15.59
CA LEU A 289 -18.99 -9.74 17.05
C LEU A 289 -19.75 -8.48 17.47
N VAL A 290 -19.52 -7.35 16.81
CA VAL A 290 -20.17 -6.07 17.15
C VAL A 290 -21.66 -6.15 16.85
N TYR A 291 -22.04 -6.60 15.65
CA TYR A 291 -23.44 -6.63 15.21
C TYR A 291 -24.27 -7.57 16.09
N MET A 292 -23.83 -8.83 16.24
CA MET A 292 -24.55 -9.80 17.06
C MET A 292 -24.57 -9.40 18.53
N GLY A 293 -23.47 -8.83 19.03
CA GLY A 293 -23.36 -8.33 20.40
C GLY A 293 -24.31 -7.16 20.70
N LEU A 294 -24.47 -6.23 19.77
CA LEU A 294 -25.40 -5.10 19.91
C LEU A 294 -26.84 -5.55 19.75
N ALA A 295 -27.14 -6.39 18.76
CA ALA A 295 -28.49 -6.92 18.53
C ALA A 295 -29.00 -7.68 19.76
N THR A 296 -28.13 -8.49 20.38
CA THR A 296 -28.46 -9.21 21.62
C THR A 296 -28.77 -8.26 22.78
N ARG A 297 -27.97 -7.20 22.96
CA ARG A 297 -28.14 -6.28 24.10
C ARG A 297 -29.32 -5.32 23.92
N LEU A 298 -29.53 -4.82 22.71
CA LEU A 298 -30.52 -3.78 22.44
C LEU A 298 -31.88 -4.35 22.07
N VAL A 299 -31.94 -5.50 21.40
CA VAL A 299 -33.21 -6.04 20.90
C VAL A 299 -33.78 -7.13 21.81
N LEU A 300 -32.93 -7.97 22.43
CA LEU A 300 -33.41 -9.05 23.31
C LEU A 300 -33.50 -8.67 24.80
N LYS A 301 -32.72 -7.71 25.30
CA LYS A 301 -32.83 -7.29 26.72
C LYS A 301 -33.76 -6.10 26.94
N ALA A 302 -34.17 -5.40 25.87
CA ALA A 302 -35.07 -4.24 25.97
C ALA A 302 -36.55 -4.60 25.78
N GLY A 303 -36.85 -5.84 25.39
CA GLY A 303 -38.21 -6.41 25.32
C GLY A 303 -38.36 -7.54 26.32
#